data_AF-A0A495VEC1-F1
#
_entry.id   AF-A0A495VEC1-F1
#
_cell.length_a   1.000
_cell.length_b   1.000
_cell.length_c   1.000
_cell.angle_alpha   90.00
_cell.angle_beta   90.00
_cell.angle_gamma   90.00
#
_symmetry.space_group_name_H-M   'P 1'
#
loop_
_entity.id
_entity.type
_entity.pdbx_description
1 polymer ?
#
loop_
_entity_poly.entity_id
_entity_poly.type
_entity_poly.pdbx_seq_one_letter_code
_entity_poly.pdbx_strand_id
1 'polypeptide(L)'
;MTHSRLARLALVPLDQPEQFSDALWSRLRREAQEAYVASPMLAPLFFDSILNQPNFEAAVFHRIAARLKNDVIPLSLIVRAFHRARIAEPAIAEALKADISAVFERDPACERLIEPFLYFKGFHAIQAHRLNHWLWYRHERDFALFLQSRSSEIFQTDIHPAAHIGQGVFLDHATGLVVGETAVIEDDVSLLQDVTLGGTGKEAGDRHPKVRRGAMIGAGAKILGNIEVGENARVAAGSVVLRDVPAYSTVAGVPAKVVRTATPDEPSRGMDQELSDLFYTSFSWTI
;
A
#
# COMPACT_ATOMS: atom_id res chain seq x y z
N MET A 1 -2.58 29.48 -14.26
CA MET A 1 -1.15 29.48 -13.86
C MET A 1 -0.74 28.03 -13.67
N THR A 2 -0.17 27.46 -14.72
CA THR A 2 0.31 26.08 -14.82
C THR A 2 1.60 25.94 -14.02
N HIS A 3 1.50 25.54 -12.75
CA HIS A 3 2.67 25.14 -12.00
C HIS A 3 3.14 23.78 -12.49
N SER A 4 4.33 23.79 -13.09
CA SER A 4 5.24 22.65 -13.26
C SER A 4 5.33 21.85 -11.95
N ARG A 5 4.47 20.83 -11.79
CA ARG A 5 4.37 19.97 -10.59
C ARG A 5 5.24 18.71 -10.64
N LEU A 6 5.98 18.49 -11.74
CA LEU A 6 6.79 17.28 -11.95
C LEU A 6 8.30 17.43 -11.67
N ALA A 7 8.79 18.64 -11.36
CA ALA A 7 10.21 18.94 -11.47
C ALA A 7 11.12 18.63 -10.25
N ARG A 8 10.71 17.83 -9.24
CA ARG A 8 11.58 17.60 -8.06
C ARG A 8 11.74 16.16 -7.54
N LEU A 9 11.15 15.17 -8.18
CA LEU A 9 11.58 13.76 -8.03
C LEU A 9 12.30 13.23 -9.28
N ALA A 10 12.11 13.87 -10.43
CA ALA A 10 12.62 13.41 -11.73
C ALA A 10 14.11 13.67 -12.01
N LEU A 11 14.94 14.03 -11.02
CA LEU A 11 16.37 14.33 -11.25
C LEU A 11 17.35 13.33 -10.63
N VAL A 12 16.87 12.33 -9.88
CA VAL A 12 17.72 11.18 -9.54
C VAL A 12 17.10 9.96 -10.20
N PRO A 13 17.70 9.45 -11.28
CA PRO A 13 17.22 8.23 -11.89
C PRO A 13 17.30 7.08 -10.87
N LEU A 14 16.32 6.17 -10.93
CA LEU A 14 16.22 5.00 -10.04
C LEU A 14 17.43 4.06 -10.13
N ASP A 15 18.36 4.33 -11.05
CA ASP A 15 19.62 3.62 -11.27
C ASP A 15 20.73 4.01 -10.27
N GLN A 16 20.50 5.01 -9.39
CA GLN A 16 21.40 5.39 -8.29
C GLN A 16 20.70 5.38 -6.92
N PRO A 17 20.50 4.20 -6.31
CA PRO A 17 19.66 4.02 -5.11
C PRO A 17 20.16 4.78 -3.87
N GLU A 18 21.47 4.98 -3.72
CA GLU A 18 22.04 5.74 -2.59
C GLU A 18 21.70 7.25 -2.70
N GLN A 19 21.89 7.86 -3.88
CA GLN A 19 21.56 9.28 -4.08
C GLN A 19 20.06 9.56 -3.95
N PHE A 20 19.23 8.62 -4.40
CA PHE A 20 17.78 8.72 -4.26
C PHE A 20 17.36 8.69 -2.78
N SER A 21 17.95 7.77 -2.01
CA SER A 21 17.72 7.65 -0.57
C SER A 21 18.10 8.93 0.18
N ASP A 22 19.26 9.52 -0.14
CA ASP A 22 19.73 10.76 0.47
C ASP A 22 18.86 11.97 0.12
N ALA A 23 18.37 12.04 -1.12
CA ALA A 23 17.48 13.09 -1.57
C ALA A 23 16.10 13.03 -0.88
N LEU A 24 15.54 11.82 -0.79
CA LEU A 24 14.27 11.57 -0.10
C LEU A 24 14.38 11.94 1.38
N TRP A 25 15.45 11.50 2.04
CA TRP A 25 15.70 11.79 3.44
C TRP A 25 15.89 13.28 3.71
N SER A 26 16.72 13.94 2.91
CA SER A 26 16.98 15.38 3.04
C SER A 26 15.71 16.22 2.83
N ARG A 27 14.86 15.82 1.87
CA ARG A 27 13.56 16.44 1.65
C ARG A 27 12.64 16.27 2.85
N LEU A 28 12.50 15.05 3.37
CA LEU A 28 11.64 14.75 4.51
C LEU A 28 12.07 15.54 5.76
N ARG A 29 13.38 15.62 6.04
CA ARG A 29 13.91 16.41 7.16
C ARG A 29 13.59 17.90 7.02
N ARG A 30 13.73 18.45 5.81
CA ARG A 30 13.40 19.86 5.53
C ARG A 30 11.91 20.13 5.76
N GLU A 31 11.04 19.29 5.19
CA GLU A 31 9.59 19.42 5.37
C GLU A 31 9.19 19.28 6.86
N ALA A 32 9.88 18.44 7.64
CA ALA A 32 9.67 18.32 9.08
C ALA A 32 10.09 19.57 9.86
N GLN A 33 11.20 20.20 9.47
CA GLN A 33 11.65 21.46 10.06
C GLN A 33 10.66 22.59 9.75
N GLU A 34 10.18 22.69 8.51
CA GLU A 34 9.16 23.66 8.09
C GLU A 34 7.85 23.43 8.86
N ALA A 35 7.40 22.18 8.97
CA ALA A 35 6.20 21.82 9.72
C ALA A 35 6.32 22.13 11.22
N TYR A 36 7.50 21.92 11.81
CA TYR A 36 7.77 22.30 13.20
C TYR A 36 7.69 23.82 13.42
N VAL A 37 8.28 24.62 12.52
CA VAL A 37 8.20 26.09 12.60
C VAL A 37 6.74 26.55 12.49
N ALA A 38 5.97 25.96 11.59
CA ALA A 38 4.57 26.29 11.38
C ALA A 38 3.66 25.79 12.52
N SER A 39 4.02 24.72 13.22
CA SER A 39 3.20 24.11 14.27
C SER A 39 4.04 23.55 15.43
N PRO A 40 4.63 24.41 16.29
CA PRO A 40 5.55 23.98 17.34
C PRO A 40 4.92 23.04 18.39
N MET A 41 3.60 23.08 18.57
CA MET A 41 2.88 22.19 19.50
C MET A 41 2.99 20.70 19.13
N LEU A 42 3.32 20.39 17.87
CA LEU A 42 3.54 19.02 17.39
C LEU A 42 5.03 18.63 17.42
N ALA A 43 5.89 19.38 18.11
CA ALA A 43 7.33 19.10 18.17
C ALA A 43 7.67 17.63 18.47
N PRO A 44 7.08 16.95 19.48
CA PRO A 44 7.41 15.55 19.74
C PRO A 44 7.17 14.65 18.53
N LEU A 45 6.11 14.89 17.75
CA LEU A 45 5.82 14.13 16.53
C LEU A 45 6.94 14.27 15.50
N PHE A 46 7.39 15.50 15.23
CA PHE A 46 8.40 15.78 14.21
C PHE A 46 9.81 15.37 14.64
N PHE A 47 10.17 15.64 15.91
CA PHE A 47 11.49 15.30 16.43
C PHE A 47 11.66 13.80 16.59
N ASP A 48 10.71 13.13 17.25
CA ASP A 48 10.84 11.70 17.50
C ASP A 48 10.69 10.89 16.20
N SER A 49 9.79 11.29 15.30
CA SER A 49 9.56 10.52 14.07
C SER A 49 10.59 10.81 12.97
N ILE A 50 11.22 11.98 12.93
CA ILE A 50 12.08 12.40 11.80
C ILE A 50 13.38 13.05 12.28
N LEU A 51 13.34 14.18 12.97
CA LEU A 51 14.54 15.03 13.11
C LEU A 51 15.66 14.38 13.95
N ASN A 52 15.31 13.52 14.91
CA ASN A 52 16.26 12.77 15.74
C ASN A 52 16.66 11.40 15.14
N GLN A 53 16.08 11.02 14.00
CA GLN A 53 16.34 9.72 13.39
C GLN A 53 17.60 9.79 12.50
N PRO A 54 18.39 8.71 12.42
CA PRO A 54 19.67 8.72 11.69
C PRO A 54 19.51 8.66 10.17
N ASN A 55 18.44 8.04 9.67
CA ASN A 55 18.15 7.87 8.25
C ASN A 55 16.64 7.64 8.03
N PHE A 56 16.24 7.61 6.76
CA PHE A 56 14.84 7.44 6.36
C PHE A 56 14.23 6.17 6.96
N GLU A 57 14.96 5.07 6.99
CA GLU A 57 14.35 3.78 7.35
C GLU A 57 14.19 3.63 8.85
N ALA A 58 15.17 4.08 9.64
CA ALA A 58 15.01 4.20 11.09
C ALA A 58 13.81 5.10 11.44
N ALA A 59 13.60 6.17 10.68
CA ALA A 59 12.47 7.06 10.84
C ALA A 59 11.13 6.35 10.57
N VAL A 60 11.03 5.59 9.47
CA VAL A 60 9.82 4.80 9.18
C VAL A 60 9.58 3.73 10.26
N PHE A 61 10.62 3.01 10.69
CA PHE A 61 10.51 1.99 11.73
C PHE A 61 10.00 2.57 13.04
N HIS A 62 10.56 3.70 13.46
CA HIS A 62 10.10 4.41 14.65
C HIS A 62 8.64 4.85 14.51
N ARG A 63 8.26 5.44 13.37
CA ARG A 63 6.90 5.93 13.16
C ARG A 63 5.87 4.81 13.23
N ILE A 64 6.12 3.68 12.56
CA ILE A 64 5.22 2.52 12.58
C ILE A 64 5.17 1.90 13.97
N ALA A 65 6.33 1.68 14.60
CA ALA A 65 6.40 1.13 15.96
C ALA A 65 5.66 2.01 16.98
N ALA A 66 5.75 3.34 16.87
CA ALA A 66 5.04 4.27 17.73
C ALA A 66 3.51 4.17 17.59
N ARG A 67 3.00 3.79 16.41
CA ARG A 67 1.58 3.56 16.18
C ARG A 67 1.11 2.16 16.62
N LEU A 68 1.97 1.15 16.49
CA LEU A 68 1.64 -0.24 16.81
C LEU A 68 1.88 -0.62 18.28
N LYS A 69 2.76 0.09 19.01
CA LYS A 69 3.01 -0.18 20.43
C LYS A 69 1.72 -0.19 21.25
N ASN A 70 1.75 -0.87 22.39
CA ASN A 70 0.77 -0.77 23.46
C ASN A 70 1.50 -0.93 24.81
N ASP A 71 0.74 -1.10 25.89
CA ASP A 71 1.31 -1.19 27.24
C ASP A 71 2.07 -2.50 27.49
N VAL A 72 1.84 -3.53 26.66
CA VAL A 72 2.48 -4.85 26.77
C VAL A 72 3.70 -4.94 25.84
N ILE A 73 3.56 -4.45 24.61
CA ILE A 73 4.57 -4.51 23.56
C ILE A 73 5.18 -3.11 23.35
N PRO A 74 6.42 -2.89 23.83
CA PRO A 74 7.04 -1.57 23.79
C PRO A 74 7.54 -1.21 22.39
N LEU A 75 7.65 0.10 22.13
CA LEU A 75 8.19 0.66 20.88
C LEU A 75 9.55 0.05 20.51
N SER A 76 10.46 -0.07 21.47
CA SER A 76 11.82 -0.55 21.25
C SER A 76 11.88 -2.00 20.76
N LEU A 77 10.90 -2.83 21.13
CA LEU A 77 10.82 -4.21 20.65
C LEU A 77 10.47 -4.25 19.16
N ILE A 78 9.47 -3.47 18.74
CA ILE A 78 9.03 -3.40 17.34
C ILE A 78 10.12 -2.78 16.47
N VAL A 79 10.76 -1.68 16.92
CA VAL A 79 11.90 -1.06 16.21
C VAL A 79 13.05 -2.05 16.03
N ARG A 80 13.41 -2.81 17.08
CA ARG A 80 14.43 -3.85 16.99
C ARG A 80 14.06 -4.93 15.96
N ALA A 81 12.79 -5.34 15.92
CA ALA A 81 12.31 -6.32 14.95
C ALA A 81 12.45 -5.80 13.51
N PHE A 82 12.09 -4.54 13.25
CA PHE A 82 12.34 -3.91 11.95
C PHE A 82 13.81 -3.91 11.55
N HIS A 83 14.73 -3.54 12.46
CA HIS A 83 16.16 -3.58 12.15
C HIS A 83 16.65 -4.99 11.85
N ARG A 84 16.20 -6.01 12.59
CA ARG A 84 16.50 -7.42 12.30
C ARG A 84 16.00 -7.82 10.90
N ALA A 85 14.77 -7.45 10.57
CA ALA A 85 14.17 -7.71 9.26
C ALA A 85 14.98 -7.06 8.14
N ARG A 86 15.32 -5.77 8.29
CA ARG A 86 16.12 -5.04 7.30
C ARG A 86 17.50 -5.64 7.08
N ILE A 87 18.21 -5.98 8.15
CA ILE A 87 19.56 -6.55 8.02
C ILE A 87 19.50 -7.91 7.30
N ALA A 88 18.47 -8.70 7.58
CA ALA A 88 18.26 -9.98 6.92
C ALA A 88 17.78 -9.83 5.46
N GLU A 89 16.99 -8.80 5.17
CA GLU A 89 16.34 -8.60 3.88
C GLU A 89 16.43 -7.13 3.45
N PRO A 90 17.54 -6.75 2.78
CA PRO A 90 17.76 -5.38 2.31
C PRO A 90 16.66 -4.86 1.37
N ALA A 91 15.98 -5.74 0.64
CA ALA A 91 14.87 -5.40 -0.26
C ALA A 91 13.72 -4.67 0.44
N ILE A 92 13.54 -4.85 1.76
CA ILE A 92 12.58 -4.08 2.55
C ILE A 92 12.86 -2.57 2.43
N ALA A 93 14.13 -2.16 2.36
CA ALA A 93 14.54 -0.77 2.18
C ALA A 93 14.02 -0.16 0.90
N GLU A 94 14.24 -0.88 -0.19
CA GLU A 94 13.87 -0.43 -1.53
C GLU A 94 12.35 -0.36 -1.65
N ALA A 95 11.65 -1.35 -1.10
CA ALA A 95 10.19 -1.37 -1.10
C ALA A 95 9.57 -0.19 -0.32
N LEU A 96 10.11 0.17 0.85
CA LEU A 96 9.68 1.35 1.62
C LEU A 96 9.76 2.64 0.81
N LYS A 97 10.87 2.80 0.08
CA LYS A 97 11.14 3.98 -0.75
C LYS A 97 10.22 4.00 -1.97
N ALA A 98 10.04 2.85 -2.63
CA ALA A 98 9.11 2.70 -3.75
C ALA A 98 7.66 3.01 -3.33
N ASP A 99 7.22 2.52 -2.18
CA ASP A 99 5.84 2.72 -1.70
C ASP A 99 5.55 4.18 -1.36
N ILE A 100 6.45 4.89 -0.67
CA ILE A 100 6.22 6.32 -0.36
C ILE A 100 6.24 7.18 -1.64
N SER A 101 7.06 6.81 -2.62
CA SER A 101 7.08 7.46 -3.93
C SER A 101 5.79 7.19 -4.70
N ALA A 102 5.26 5.97 -4.65
CA ALA A 102 3.99 5.62 -5.26
C ALA A 102 2.85 6.48 -4.70
N VAL A 103 2.80 6.68 -3.38
CA VAL A 103 1.80 7.56 -2.77
C VAL A 103 1.96 9.00 -3.26
N PHE A 104 3.18 9.53 -3.24
CA PHE A 104 3.43 10.91 -3.67
C PHE A 104 3.14 11.16 -5.16
N GLU A 105 3.35 10.15 -6.01
CA GLU A 105 3.09 10.24 -7.45
C GLU A 105 1.60 10.13 -7.78
N ARG A 106 0.88 9.25 -7.08
CA ARG A 106 -0.46 8.80 -7.49
C ARG A 106 -1.59 9.47 -6.73
N ASP A 107 -1.32 10.03 -5.54
CA ASP A 107 -2.31 10.74 -4.74
C ASP A 107 -2.28 12.25 -5.03
N PRO A 108 -3.28 12.81 -5.72
CA PRO A 108 -3.34 14.25 -5.98
C PRO A 108 -3.54 15.09 -4.70
N ALA A 109 -3.99 14.50 -3.59
CA ALA A 109 -4.12 15.16 -2.30
C ALA A 109 -2.81 15.17 -1.49
N CYS A 110 -1.80 14.42 -1.92
CA CYS A 110 -0.47 14.38 -1.30
C CYS A 110 0.41 15.49 -1.89
N GLU A 111 0.64 16.57 -1.15
CA GLU A 111 1.47 17.69 -1.63
C GLU A 111 2.91 17.61 -1.13
N ARG A 112 3.17 16.88 -0.04
CA ARG A 112 4.48 16.78 0.63
C ARG A 112 4.80 15.35 1.03
N LEU A 113 6.08 14.98 1.04
CA LEU A 113 6.51 13.63 1.47
C LEU A 113 6.24 13.36 2.96
N ILE A 114 6.20 14.41 3.79
CA ILE A 114 5.87 14.29 5.21
C ILE A 114 4.44 13.79 5.46
N GLU A 115 3.53 13.97 4.51
CA GLU A 115 2.12 13.59 4.64
C GLU A 115 1.92 12.06 4.68
N PRO A 116 2.35 11.30 3.66
CA PRO A 116 2.28 9.85 3.72
C PRO A 116 3.16 9.28 4.83
N PHE A 117 4.31 9.89 5.07
CA PHE A 117 5.22 9.46 6.14
C PHE A 117 4.59 9.55 7.53
N LEU A 118 3.93 10.66 7.88
CA LEU A 118 3.37 10.84 9.22
C LEU A 118 1.95 10.32 9.35
N TYR A 119 1.10 10.49 8.34
CA TYR A 119 -0.35 10.46 8.55
C TYR A 119 -1.05 9.30 7.85
N PHE A 120 -0.62 8.91 6.64
CA PHE A 120 -1.42 8.00 5.82
C PHE A 120 -1.26 6.55 6.29
N LYS A 121 -2.32 6.01 6.89
CA LYS A 121 -2.30 4.68 7.50
C LYS A 121 -2.11 3.55 6.48
N GLY A 122 -2.47 3.76 5.21
CA GLY A 122 -2.23 2.78 4.15
C GLY A 122 -0.74 2.50 3.92
N PHE A 123 0.07 3.55 3.80
CA PHE A 123 1.53 3.42 3.77
C PHE A 123 2.03 2.65 5.00
N HIS A 124 1.64 3.09 6.21
CA HIS A 124 2.05 2.43 7.45
C HIS A 124 1.66 0.94 7.52
N ALA A 125 0.48 0.57 7.02
CA ALA A 125 -0.01 -0.81 7.01
C ALA A 125 0.82 -1.72 6.09
N ILE A 126 1.18 -1.26 4.89
CA ILE A 126 2.05 -2.02 3.98
C ILE A 126 3.41 -2.28 4.64
N GLN A 127 3.98 -1.26 5.27
CA GLN A 127 5.29 -1.41 5.93
C GLN A 127 5.23 -2.29 7.17
N ALA A 128 4.15 -2.22 7.95
CA ALA A 128 3.88 -3.13 9.06
C ALA A 128 3.76 -4.58 8.57
N HIS A 129 3.08 -4.78 7.43
CA HIS A 129 2.97 -6.10 6.80
C HIS A 129 4.34 -6.65 6.37
N ARG A 130 5.26 -5.84 5.84
CA ARG A 130 6.60 -6.33 5.49
C ARG A 130 7.36 -6.92 6.69
N LEU A 131 7.29 -6.28 7.85
CA LEU A 131 7.82 -6.86 9.09
C LEU A 131 7.07 -8.13 9.49
N ASN A 132 5.74 -8.09 9.43
CA ASN A 132 4.88 -9.21 9.78
C ASN A 132 5.18 -10.46 8.94
N HIS A 133 5.30 -10.28 7.62
CA HIS A 133 5.67 -11.29 6.65
C HIS A 133 7.03 -11.89 6.96
N TRP A 134 8.04 -11.05 7.21
CA TRP A 134 9.37 -11.52 7.58
C TRP A 134 9.36 -12.36 8.87
N LEU A 135 8.65 -11.91 9.91
CA LEU A 135 8.51 -12.64 11.18
C LEU A 135 7.84 -14.01 10.97
N TRP A 136 6.81 -14.06 10.13
CA TRP A 136 6.08 -15.29 9.80
C TRP A 136 7.01 -16.37 9.23
N TYR A 137 7.85 -16.00 8.25
CA TYR A 137 8.80 -16.92 7.62
C TYR A 137 10.05 -17.20 8.46
N ARG A 138 10.25 -16.46 9.56
CA ARG A 138 11.24 -16.78 10.62
C ARG A 138 10.67 -17.63 11.75
N HIS A 139 9.44 -18.13 11.58
CA HIS A 139 8.72 -18.92 12.59
C HIS A 139 8.42 -18.16 13.90
N GLU A 140 8.50 -16.82 13.90
CA GLU A 140 8.05 -15.95 15.01
C GLU A 140 6.53 -15.69 14.91
N ARG A 141 5.74 -16.78 14.86
CA ARG A 141 4.32 -16.74 14.48
C ARG A 141 3.46 -15.88 15.41
N ASP A 142 3.63 -15.99 16.72
CA ASP A 142 2.82 -15.21 17.67
C ASP A 142 3.08 -13.71 17.53
N PHE A 143 4.31 -13.31 17.23
CA PHE A 143 4.63 -11.90 17.00
C PHE A 143 4.03 -11.41 15.67
N ALA A 144 4.08 -12.24 14.63
CA ALA A 144 3.41 -11.96 13.36
C ALA A 144 1.89 -11.77 13.55
N LEU A 145 1.22 -12.73 14.20
CA LEU A 145 -0.21 -12.66 14.48
C LEU A 145 -0.59 -11.47 15.38
N PHE A 146 0.24 -11.15 16.36
CA PHE A 146 0.07 -9.94 17.17
C PHE A 146 0.10 -8.67 16.30
N LEU A 147 1.08 -8.54 15.40
CA LEU A 147 1.20 -7.37 14.52
C LEU A 147 0.07 -7.31 13.48
N GLN A 148 -0.38 -8.45 12.95
CA GLN A 148 -1.58 -8.51 12.11
C GLN A 148 -2.79 -7.95 12.85
N SER A 149 -3.08 -8.49 14.05
CA SER A 149 -4.20 -8.05 14.87
C SER A 149 -4.10 -6.56 15.20
N ARG A 150 -2.91 -6.08 15.55
CA ARG A 150 -2.67 -4.68 15.89
C ARG A 150 -2.80 -3.74 14.69
N SER A 151 -2.37 -4.17 13.50
CA SER A 151 -2.57 -3.44 12.24
C SER A 151 -4.07 -3.32 11.92
N SER A 152 -4.83 -4.42 12.08
CA SER A 152 -6.27 -4.43 11.91
C SER A 152 -6.96 -3.47 12.89
N GLU A 153 -6.54 -3.45 14.16
CA GLU A 153 -7.10 -2.53 15.17
C GLU A 153 -6.78 -1.04 14.86
N ILE A 154 -5.51 -0.71 14.58
CA ILE A 154 -5.05 0.69 14.50
C ILE A 154 -5.17 1.30 13.11
N PHE A 155 -4.93 0.52 12.07
CA PHE A 155 -4.98 0.97 10.67
C PHE A 155 -6.26 0.53 9.95
N GLN A 156 -7.02 -0.40 10.53
CA GLN A 156 -8.20 -1.01 9.90
C GLN A 156 -7.82 -1.73 8.60
N THR A 157 -6.66 -2.40 8.63
CA THR A 157 -6.12 -3.23 7.56
C THR A 157 -5.77 -4.60 8.10
N ASP A 158 -6.50 -5.63 7.66
CA ASP A 158 -6.24 -7.02 8.01
C ASP A 158 -5.51 -7.72 6.86
N ILE A 159 -4.20 -7.85 6.99
CA ILE A 159 -3.35 -8.48 5.99
C ILE A 159 -2.70 -9.69 6.65
N HIS A 160 -3.05 -10.89 6.16
CA HIS A 160 -2.46 -12.11 6.68
C HIS A 160 -0.94 -12.11 6.46
N PRO A 161 -0.09 -12.48 7.45
CA PRO A 161 1.36 -12.41 7.34
C PRO A 161 1.94 -13.16 6.14
N ALA A 162 1.33 -14.28 5.76
CA ALA A 162 1.76 -15.08 4.60
C ALA A 162 1.45 -14.45 3.23
N ALA A 163 0.58 -13.42 3.16
CA ALA A 163 0.28 -12.74 1.90
C ALA A 163 1.54 -12.10 1.31
N HIS A 164 1.71 -12.22 0.01
CA HIS A 164 2.86 -11.65 -0.70
C HIS A 164 2.49 -10.29 -1.28
N ILE A 165 3.24 -9.25 -0.94
CA ILE A 165 3.04 -7.90 -1.44
C ILE A 165 4.36 -7.38 -2.03
N GLY A 166 4.32 -7.01 -3.31
CA GLY A 166 5.40 -6.39 -4.07
C GLY A 166 5.74 -4.98 -3.56
N GLN A 167 6.37 -4.17 -4.40
CA GLN A 167 6.80 -2.80 -4.08
C GLN A 167 6.13 -1.75 -4.97
N GLY A 168 6.15 -0.49 -4.54
CA GLY A 168 5.43 0.57 -5.25
C GLY A 168 3.92 0.39 -5.11
N VAL A 169 3.46 -0.21 -4.01
CA VAL A 169 2.05 -0.43 -3.74
C VAL A 169 1.47 0.83 -3.10
N PHE A 170 0.39 1.33 -3.70
CA PHE A 170 -0.37 2.45 -3.15
C PHE A 170 -1.67 1.95 -2.53
N LEU A 171 -1.78 2.06 -1.20
CA LEU A 171 -3.00 1.76 -0.47
C LEU A 171 -3.65 3.07 -0.02
N ASP A 172 -4.59 3.57 -0.82
CA ASP A 172 -5.27 4.82 -0.54
C ASP A 172 -6.42 4.63 0.45
N HIS A 173 -6.52 5.53 1.42
CA HIS A 173 -7.47 5.54 2.55
C HIS A 173 -7.44 4.31 3.49
N ALA A 174 -7.19 3.11 2.96
CA ALA A 174 -6.91 1.82 3.59
C ALA A 174 -8.01 1.18 4.44
N THR A 175 -8.95 1.96 5.00
CA THR A 175 -9.96 1.47 5.93
C THR A 175 -10.74 0.28 5.37
N GLY A 176 -10.77 -0.84 6.08
CA GLY A 176 -11.54 -2.01 5.69
C GLY A 176 -10.84 -2.95 4.71
N LEU A 177 -9.55 -2.72 4.39
CA LEU A 177 -8.79 -3.66 3.57
C LEU A 177 -8.70 -5.03 4.28
N VAL A 178 -9.01 -6.09 3.53
CA VAL A 178 -8.81 -7.49 3.96
C VAL A 178 -8.03 -8.25 2.89
N VAL A 179 -6.89 -8.84 3.25
CA VAL A 179 -6.03 -9.62 2.34
C VAL A 179 -5.72 -10.97 2.99
N GLY A 180 -6.18 -12.04 2.34
CA GLY A 180 -6.05 -13.39 2.85
C GLY A 180 -4.68 -14.04 2.63
N GLU A 181 -4.49 -15.18 3.29
CA GLU A 181 -3.22 -15.90 3.44
C GLU A 181 -2.44 -16.16 2.15
N THR A 182 -3.13 -16.55 1.08
CA THR A 182 -2.49 -17.00 -0.19
C THR A 182 -2.61 -15.95 -1.29
N ALA A 183 -2.95 -14.71 -0.91
CA ALA A 183 -3.06 -13.61 -1.84
C ALA A 183 -1.66 -13.18 -2.30
N VAL A 184 -1.58 -12.78 -3.57
CA VAL A 184 -0.40 -12.14 -4.14
C VAL A 184 -0.84 -10.80 -4.69
N ILE A 185 -0.15 -9.74 -4.27
CA ILE A 185 -0.23 -8.40 -4.83
C ILE A 185 1.16 -8.12 -5.41
N GLU A 186 1.26 -7.99 -6.73
CA GLU A 186 2.51 -7.65 -7.39
C GLU A 186 2.84 -6.15 -7.26
N ASP A 187 3.94 -5.75 -7.87
CA ASP A 187 4.43 -4.38 -7.85
C ASP A 187 3.47 -3.39 -8.53
N ASP A 188 3.59 -2.12 -8.16
CA ASP A 188 2.88 -1.01 -8.81
C ASP A 188 1.35 -1.11 -8.78
N VAL A 189 0.79 -1.91 -7.87
CA VAL A 189 -0.66 -2.01 -7.67
C VAL A 189 -1.18 -0.82 -6.85
N SER A 190 -2.37 -0.32 -7.20
CA SER A 190 -3.11 0.67 -6.41
C SER A 190 -4.43 0.09 -5.89
N LEU A 191 -4.66 0.19 -4.59
CA LEU A 191 -5.83 -0.33 -3.86
C LEU A 191 -6.49 0.82 -3.10
N LEU A 192 -7.80 0.95 -3.23
CA LEU A 192 -8.59 1.89 -2.42
C LEU A 192 -9.10 1.23 -1.13
N GLN A 193 -9.83 1.99 -0.30
CA GLN A 193 -10.49 1.50 0.92
C GLN A 193 -11.49 0.37 0.66
N ASP A 194 -11.72 -0.44 1.69
CA ASP A 194 -12.72 -1.51 1.75
C ASP A 194 -12.56 -2.58 0.65
N VAL A 195 -11.36 -2.73 0.09
CA VAL A 195 -11.05 -3.83 -0.83
C VAL A 195 -10.92 -5.15 -0.06
N THR A 196 -11.45 -6.24 -0.61
CA THR A 196 -11.23 -7.58 -0.08
C THR A 196 -10.60 -8.48 -1.13
N LEU A 197 -9.44 -9.06 -0.79
CA LEU A 197 -8.80 -10.16 -1.52
C LEU A 197 -9.02 -11.44 -0.72
N GLY A 198 -10.19 -12.05 -0.89
CA GLY A 198 -10.75 -13.06 0.00
C GLY A 198 -10.91 -14.44 -0.63
N GLY A 199 -11.25 -15.44 0.19
CA GLY A 199 -11.61 -16.79 -0.27
C GLY A 199 -13.11 -16.93 -0.58
N THR A 200 -13.47 -18.01 -1.27
CA THR A 200 -14.88 -18.34 -1.64
C THR A 200 -15.52 -19.41 -0.75
N GLY A 201 -14.79 -20.04 0.17
CA GLY A 201 -15.29 -21.14 0.98
C GLY A 201 -14.29 -21.68 2.01
N LYS A 202 -14.56 -22.90 2.51
CA LYS A 202 -13.78 -23.58 3.57
C LYS A 202 -12.65 -24.47 3.07
N GLU A 203 -12.40 -24.48 1.76
CA GLU A 203 -11.36 -25.34 1.19
C GLU A 203 -9.97 -24.87 1.57
N ALA A 204 -9.10 -25.82 1.89
CA ALA A 204 -7.70 -25.56 2.21
C ALA A 204 -6.87 -25.48 0.92
N GLY A 205 -5.77 -24.74 0.96
CA GLY A 205 -4.87 -24.53 -0.18
C GLY A 205 -4.94 -23.10 -0.72
N ASP A 206 -4.49 -22.94 -1.96
CA ASP A 206 -4.45 -21.64 -2.62
C ASP A 206 -5.86 -21.20 -3.04
N ARG A 207 -6.37 -20.17 -2.36
CA ARG A 207 -7.78 -19.78 -2.36
C ARG A 207 -8.03 -18.28 -2.44
N HIS A 208 -6.99 -17.48 -2.63
CA HIS A 208 -7.07 -16.02 -2.64
C HIS A 208 -6.52 -15.43 -3.94
N PRO A 209 -6.90 -14.18 -4.28
CA PRO A 209 -6.57 -13.58 -5.58
C PRO A 209 -5.08 -13.38 -5.85
N LYS A 210 -4.74 -13.34 -7.14
CA LYS A 210 -3.43 -12.94 -7.68
C LYS A 210 -3.60 -11.63 -8.45
N VAL A 211 -3.26 -10.51 -7.81
CA VAL A 211 -3.34 -9.17 -8.40
C VAL A 211 -2.00 -8.85 -9.05
N ARG A 212 -1.99 -8.78 -10.38
CA ARG A 212 -0.78 -8.59 -11.19
C ARG A 212 -0.36 -7.13 -11.26
N ARG A 213 0.88 -6.93 -11.72
CA ARG A 213 1.54 -5.63 -11.79
C ARG A 213 0.65 -4.55 -12.39
N GLY A 214 0.69 -3.35 -11.79
CA GLY A 214 0.05 -2.16 -12.35
C GLY A 214 -1.48 -2.15 -12.30
N ALA A 215 -2.12 -3.18 -11.74
CA ALA A 215 -3.57 -3.22 -11.61
C ALA A 215 -4.10 -2.14 -10.64
N MET A 216 -5.30 -1.63 -10.91
CA MET A 216 -6.01 -0.71 -10.01
C MET A 216 -7.29 -1.36 -9.49
N ILE A 217 -7.46 -1.37 -8.17
CA ILE A 217 -8.66 -1.89 -7.51
C ILE A 217 -9.40 -0.76 -6.80
N GLY A 218 -10.57 -0.40 -7.33
CA GLY A 218 -11.42 0.67 -6.82
C GLY A 218 -12.06 0.35 -5.47
N ALA A 219 -12.57 1.40 -4.81
CA ALA A 219 -13.08 1.33 -3.45
C ALA A 219 -14.18 0.27 -3.29
N GLY A 220 -14.13 -0.50 -2.21
CA GLY A 220 -15.18 -1.46 -1.85
C GLY A 220 -15.22 -2.73 -2.71
N ALA A 221 -14.30 -2.91 -3.67
CA ALA A 221 -14.30 -4.09 -4.53
C ALA A 221 -14.00 -5.38 -3.74
N LYS A 222 -14.71 -6.46 -4.07
CA LYS A 222 -14.55 -7.78 -3.45
C LYS A 222 -14.09 -8.77 -4.52
N ILE A 223 -12.87 -9.28 -4.37
CA ILE A 223 -12.24 -10.22 -5.30
C ILE A 223 -12.08 -11.53 -4.56
N LEU A 224 -12.82 -12.55 -4.97
CA LEU A 224 -13.01 -13.76 -4.18
C LEU A 224 -12.57 -15.01 -4.94
N GLY A 225 -11.70 -15.80 -4.31
CA GLY A 225 -11.21 -17.07 -4.81
C GLY A 225 -9.79 -16.98 -5.38
N ASN A 226 -9.25 -18.13 -5.77
CA ASN A 226 -7.97 -18.19 -6.48
C ASN A 226 -8.16 -17.81 -7.94
N ILE A 227 -8.33 -16.50 -8.17
CA ILE A 227 -8.51 -15.89 -9.49
C ILE A 227 -7.43 -14.85 -9.74
N GLU A 228 -7.15 -14.61 -11.01
CA GLU A 228 -6.19 -13.61 -11.45
C GLU A 228 -6.87 -12.28 -11.78
N VAL A 229 -6.27 -11.18 -11.33
CA VAL A 229 -6.51 -9.85 -11.87
C VAL A 229 -5.29 -9.47 -12.70
N GLY A 230 -5.44 -9.54 -14.02
CA GLY A 230 -4.33 -9.43 -14.97
C GLY A 230 -3.59 -8.09 -14.90
N GLU A 231 -2.41 -8.07 -15.52
CA GLU A 231 -1.53 -6.89 -15.55
C GLU A 231 -2.28 -5.66 -16.10
N ASN A 232 -2.11 -4.52 -15.43
CA ASN A 232 -2.80 -3.26 -15.77
C ASN A 232 -4.32 -3.42 -15.95
N ALA A 233 -4.94 -4.39 -15.26
CA ALA A 233 -6.39 -4.46 -15.20
C ALA A 233 -6.95 -3.42 -14.22
N ARG A 234 -8.19 -3.00 -14.47
CA ARG A 234 -8.93 -2.06 -13.62
C ARG A 234 -10.20 -2.73 -13.10
N VAL A 235 -10.33 -2.79 -11.78
CA VAL A 235 -11.56 -3.22 -11.11
C VAL A 235 -12.27 -1.97 -10.60
N ALA A 236 -13.45 -1.68 -11.15
CA ALA A 236 -14.23 -0.50 -10.75
C ALA A 236 -14.72 -0.63 -9.29
N ALA A 237 -14.94 0.52 -8.65
CA ALA A 237 -15.45 0.58 -7.28
C ALA A 237 -16.76 -0.24 -7.11
N GLY A 238 -16.90 -0.90 -5.96
CA GLY A 238 -18.07 -1.70 -5.58
C GLY A 238 -18.23 -3.03 -6.33
N SER A 239 -17.29 -3.42 -7.18
CA SER A 239 -17.39 -4.64 -7.99
C SER A 239 -17.25 -5.91 -7.15
N VAL A 240 -17.97 -6.97 -7.53
CA VAL A 240 -17.78 -8.33 -6.98
C VAL A 240 -17.21 -9.24 -8.08
N VAL A 241 -15.92 -9.55 -7.98
CA VAL A 241 -15.14 -10.28 -8.98
C VAL A 241 -15.02 -11.75 -8.55
N LEU A 242 -15.57 -12.65 -9.37
CA LEU A 242 -15.65 -14.10 -9.12
C LEU A 242 -14.96 -14.94 -10.21
N ARG A 243 -14.31 -14.29 -11.18
CA ARG A 243 -13.63 -14.91 -12.32
C ARG A 243 -12.41 -14.08 -12.68
N ASP A 244 -11.46 -14.71 -13.37
CA ASP A 244 -10.25 -14.03 -13.85
C ASP A 244 -10.59 -12.79 -14.67
N VAL A 245 -9.82 -11.73 -14.44
CA VAL A 245 -9.89 -10.47 -15.16
C VAL A 245 -8.72 -10.43 -16.15
N PRO A 246 -8.97 -10.34 -17.47
CA PRO A 246 -7.89 -10.23 -18.45
C PRO A 246 -7.00 -9.01 -18.20
N ALA A 247 -5.72 -9.11 -18.55
CA ALA A 247 -4.82 -7.97 -18.56
C ALA A 247 -5.37 -6.82 -19.43
N TYR A 248 -5.04 -5.58 -19.08
CA TYR A 248 -5.42 -4.37 -19.81
C TYR A 248 -6.95 -4.22 -20.03
N SER A 249 -7.74 -4.75 -19.09
CA SER A 249 -9.21 -4.71 -19.17
C SER A 249 -9.81 -3.99 -17.97
N THR A 250 -10.99 -3.41 -18.15
CA THR A 250 -11.79 -2.88 -17.03
C THR A 250 -12.97 -3.79 -16.77
N VAL A 251 -13.19 -4.16 -15.50
CA VAL A 251 -14.38 -4.87 -15.04
C VAL A 251 -15.19 -4.02 -14.07
N ALA A 252 -16.51 -4.17 -14.11
CA ALA A 252 -17.43 -3.49 -13.21
C ALA A 252 -18.68 -4.34 -12.91
N GLY A 253 -19.31 -4.11 -11.75
CA GLY A 253 -20.65 -4.64 -11.42
C GLY A 253 -20.67 -5.81 -10.44
N VAL A 254 -21.87 -6.32 -10.19
CA VAL A 254 -22.16 -7.41 -9.22
C VAL A 254 -23.06 -8.46 -9.89
N PRO A 255 -22.53 -9.62 -10.34
CA PRO A 255 -21.11 -9.93 -10.46
C PRO A 255 -20.43 -9.08 -11.55
N ALA A 256 -19.12 -8.90 -11.40
CA ALA A 256 -18.33 -8.09 -12.31
C ALA A 256 -18.26 -8.69 -13.71
N LYS A 257 -18.38 -7.83 -14.73
CA LYS A 257 -18.19 -8.17 -16.14
C LYS A 257 -17.17 -7.24 -16.77
N VAL A 258 -16.49 -7.72 -17.80
CA VAL A 258 -15.63 -6.88 -18.63
C VAL A 258 -16.49 -5.82 -19.31
N VAL A 259 -16.14 -4.56 -19.09
CA VAL A 259 -16.79 -3.40 -19.69
C VAL A 259 -15.87 -2.71 -20.71
N ARG A 260 -14.55 -2.80 -20.53
CA ARG A 260 -13.53 -2.30 -21.49
C ARG A 260 -12.47 -3.38 -21.72
N THR A 261 -12.00 -3.54 -22.94
CA THR A 261 -10.88 -4.45 -23.27
C THR A 261 -9.74 -3.70 -23.92
N ALA A 262 -8.51 -4.17 -23.68
CA ALA A 262 -7.30 -3.88 -24.43
C ALA A 262 -6.92 -2.39 -24.53
N THR A 263 -6.81 -1.70 -23.39
CA THR A 263 -6.18 -0.38 -23.35
C THR A 263 -4.78 -0.45 -22.74
N PRO A 264 -3.74 0.03 -23.44
CA PRO A 264 -2.41 0.15 -22.87
C PRO A 264 -2.35 1.39 -21.98
N ASP A 265 -3.16 1.41 -20.92
CA ASP A 265 -3.14 2.41 -19.86
C ASP A 265 -2.38 1.88 -18.63
N GLU A 266 -1.92 2.81 -17.79
CA GLU A 266 -1.33 2.52 -16.48
C GLU A 266 -2.36 2.89 -15.39
N PRO A 267 -3.43 2.09 -15.19
CA PRO A 267 -4.58 2.50 -14.38
C PRO A 267 -4.20 2.77 -12.92
N SER A 268 -3.26 2.00 -12.37
CA SER A 268 -2.73 2.20 -11.02
C SER A 268 -2.03 3.55 -10.83
N ARG A 269 -1.45 4.14 -11.87
CA ARG A 269 -0.81 5.45 -11.81
C ARG A 269 -1.76 6.58 -12.19
N GLY A 270 -2.59 6.37 -13.21
CA GLY A 270 -3.58 7.34 -13.65
C GLY A 270 -4.70 7.57 -12.64
N MET A 271 -4.98 6.58 -11.79
CA MET A 271 -6.04 6.61 -10.76
C MET A 271 -7.43 6.99 -11.29
N ASP A 272 -7.68 6.79 -12.59
CA ASP A 272 -8.93 7.12 -13.25
C ASP A 272 -10.06 6.16 -12.81
N GLN A 273 -10.96 6.71 -12.00
CA GLN A 273 -12.14 6.00 -11.49
C GLN A 273 -13.33 6.06 -12.44
N GLU A 274 -13.28 6.86 -13.50
CA GLU A 274 -14.42 7.07 -14.38
C GLU A 274 -14.64 5.90 -15.35
N LEU A 275 -15.93 5.67 -15.61
CA LEU A 275 -16.44 4.67 -16.55
C LEU A 275 -17.07 5.34 -17.79
N SER A 276 -16.77 6.62 -18.03
CA SER A 276 -17.51 7.55 -18.91
C SER A 276 -17.55 7.16 -20.39
N ASP A 277 -16.62 6.33 -20.88
CA ASP A 277 -16.58 5.84 -22.27
C ASP A 277 -17.30 4.50 -22.50
N LEU A 278 -18.06 4.02 -21.52
CA LEU A 278 -18.68 2.70 -21.59
C LEU A 278 -20.10 2.78 -22.12
N PHE A 279 -20.37 2.06 -23.20
CA PHE A 279 -21.72 1.72 -23.65
C PHE A 279 -22.41 0.85 -22.59
N TYR A 280 -22.89 1.47 -21.52
CA TYR A 280 -23.87 0.90 -20.61
C TYR A 280 -25.17 0.72 -21.40
N THR A 281 -25.28 -0.39 -22.14
CA THR A 281 -26.60 -1.01 -22.28
C THR A 281 -26.92 -1.56 -20.91
N SER A 282 -27.90 -0.94 -20.25
CA SER A 282 -28.43 -1.41 -18.97
C SER A 282 -28.63 -2.92 -19.06
N PHE A 283 -27.95 -3.68 -18.20
CA PHE A 283 -28.12 -5.12 -18.16
C PHE A 283 -29.56 -5.39 -17.71
N SER A 284 -30.40 -5.85 -18.63
CA SER A 284 -31.68 -6.46 -18.31
C SER A 284 -31.41 -7.75 -17.53
N TRP A 285 -31.76 -7.75 -16.25
CA TRP A 285 -31.90 -8.97 -15.47
C TRP A 285 -33.30 -9.01 -14.87
N THR A 286 -34.03 -10.05 -15.23
CA THR A 286 -35.09 -10.59 -14.39
C THR A 286 -34.42 -11.49 -13.37
N ILE A 287 -34.67 -11.24 -12.08
CA ILE A 287 -34.29 -12.13 -10.96
C ILE A 287 -35.10 -13.41 -11.05
#